data_AF-A0AA48I0E9-F1
#
_entry.id   AF-A0AA48I0E9-F1
#
_cell.length_a   1.000
_cell.length_b   1.000
_cell.length_c   1.000
_cell.angle_alpha   90.00
_cell.angle_beta   90.00
_cell.angle_gamma   90.00
#
_symmetry.space_group_name_H-M   'P 1'
#
loop_
_entity.id
_entity.type
_entity.pdbx_description
1 polymer ?
#
loop_
_entity_poly.entity_id
_entity_poly.type
_entity_poly.pdbx_seq_one_letter_code
_entity_poly.pdbx_strand_id
1 'polypeptide(L)'
;MFTNLKNTKIIFILCLIFIVPSKIYFSVLNSNFERTPLFAIVLILLGSLLYYSIYSNKNISNELKLRKNFFLSTISAVLCALFFICSFNYFTDKKIYSFELQPLIMFFLNILVSVSFAIISASYFSGKSKFNGANSFFVFIPSIMYIINIIFFVLVTSGKPNQYDVALKCLISMVFLYSTQFFVNSTKKNIKKMLLIFGMLTILVSLMHNIPNLISYKSLSRLDLILNLTELTVCLYTAFIILEIRKNLFKNHTTII
;
A
#
# COMPACT_ATOMS: atom_id res chain seq x y z
N MET A 1 -18.90 23.15 -8.40
CA MET A 1 -18.91 23.88 -7.11
C MET A 1 -19.00 22.85 -5.98
N PHE A 2 -18.06 22.85 -5.01
CA PHE A 2 -17.94 22.04 -3.77
C PHE A 2 -18.03 20.48 -3.71
N THR A 3 -18.38 19.72 -4.76
CA THR A 3 -18.67 18.26 -4.60
C THR A 3 -17.51 17.25 -4.70
N ASN A 4 -16.30 17.63 -5.14
CA ASN A 4 -15.36 16.64 -5.73
C ASN A 4 -14.44 15.80 -4.81
N LEU A 5 -14.21 16.17 -3.55
CA LEU A 5 -13.40 15.37 -2.59
C LEU A 5 -14.22 14.83 -1.41
N LYS A 6 -15.42 15.38 -1.20
CA LYS A 6 -16.35 14.91 -0.16
C LYS A 6 -17.05 13.64 -0.64
N ASN A 7 -17.45 13.59 -1.91
CA ASN A 7 -18.13 12.43 -2.49
C ASN A 7 -17.22 11.21 -2.59
N THR A 8 -15.95 11.37 -2.97
CA THR A 8 -14.96 10.27 -2.97
C THR A 8 -14.70 9.71 -1.58
N LYS A 9 -14.75 10.54 -0.52
CA LYS A 9 -14.68 10.09 0.87
C LYS A 9 -15.89 9.28 1.28
N ILE A 10 -17.09 9.77 0.95
CA ILE A 10 -18.34 9.10 1.29
C ILE A 10 -18.38 7.72 0.60
N ILE A 11 -18.05 7.66 -0.69
CA ILE A 11 -17.95 6.40 -1.44
C ILE A 11 -16.91 5.47 -0.78
N PHE A 12 -15.73 5.98 -0.43
CA PHE A 12 -14.71 5.18 0.24
C PHE A 12 -15.13 4.65 1.62
N ILE A 13 -15.79 5.47 2.44
CA ILE A 13 -16.31 5.06 3.76
C ILE A 13 -17.42 4.02 3.60
N LEU A 14 -18.34 4.21 2.65
CA LEU A 14 -19.37 3.24 2.33
C LEU A 14 -18.72 1.92 1.89
N CYS A 15 -17.70 1.96 1.05
CA CYS A 15 -16.95 0.76 0.69
C CYS A 15 -16.31 0.08 1.92
N LEU A 16 -15.68 0.83 2.82
CA LEU A 16 -15.09 0.26 4.04
C LEU A 16 -16.14 -0.38 4.96
N ILE A 17 -17.30 0.23 5.14
CA ILE A 17 -18.34 -0.24 6.07
C ILE A 17 -19.14 -1.41 5.48
N PHE A 18 -19.40 -1.41 4.17
CA PHE A 18 -20.22 -2.44 3.55
C PHE A 18 -19.40 -3.57 2.94
N ILE A 19 -18.31 -3.26 2.23
CA ILE A 19 -17.60 -4.25 1.41
C ILE A 19 -16.63 -5.08 2.25
N VAL A 20 -15.83 -4.44 3.11
CA VAL A 20 -14.84 -5.15 3.92
C VAL A 20 -15.52 -6.14 4.88
N PRO A 21 -16.53 -5.75 5.70
CA PRO A 21 -17.25 -6.70 6.53
C PRO A 21 -17.96 -7.79 5.73
N SER A 22 -18.52 -7.46 4.57
CA SER A 22 -19.14 -8.48 3.69
C SER A 22 -18.11 -9.51 3.23
N LYS A 23 -16.94 -9.10 2.74
CA LYS A 23 -15.91 -10.06 2.30
C LYS A 23 -15.40 -10.93 3.46
N ILE A 24 -15.25 -10.34 4.66
CA ILE A 24 -14.90 -11.08 5.87
C ILE A 24 -15.98 -12.13 6.18
N TYR A 25 -17.26 -11.74 6.18
CA TYR A 25 -18.39 -12.64 6.42
C TYR A 25 -18.44 -13.80 5.42
N PHE A 26 -18.33 -13.51 4.11
CA PHE A 26 -18.32 -14.53 3.07
C PHE A 26 -17.12 -15.48 3.20
N SER A 27 -15.97 -14.98 3.64
CA SER A 27 -14.80 -15.82 3.90
C SER A 27 -14.98 -16.73 5.11
N VAL A 28 -15.62 -16.25 6.19
CA VAL A 28 -15.93 -17.09 7.36
C VAL A 28 -16.89 -18.22 6.99
N LEU A 29 -17.81 -17.97 6.04
CA LEU A 29 -18.75 -18.97 5.53
C LEU A 29 -18.19 -19.86 4.41
N ASN A 30 -16.92 -19.74 4.02
CA ASN A 30 -16.33 -20.44 2.88
C ASN A 30 -17.16 -20.30 1.58
N SER A 31 -17.70 -19.12 1.34
CA SER A 31 -18.59 -18.84 0.22
C SER A 31 -17.96 -17.86 -0.77
N ASN A 32 -18.21 -18.07 -2.07
CA ASN A 32 -17.58 -17.29 -3.14
C ASN A 32 -18.22 -15.90 -3.25
N PHE A 33 -17.62 -14.93 -2.57
CA PHE A 33 -18.01 -13.51 -2.66
C PHE A 33 -18.09 -13.01 -4.11
N GLU A 34 -17.21 -13.49 -4.99
CA GLU A 34 -17.12 -13.06 -6.40
C GLU A 34 -18.36 -13.43 -7.21
N ARG A 35 -19.14 -14.42 -6.76
CA ARG A 35 -20.38 -14.86 -7.42
C ARG A 35 -21.61 -14.10 -6.94
N THR A 36 -21.45 -13.16 -6.01
CA THR A 36 -22.57 -12.41 -5.44
C THR A 36 -22.85 -11.12 -6.23
N PRO A 37 -24.11 -10.65 -6.27
CA PRO A 37 -24.42 -9.35 -6.87
C PRO A 37 -23.74 -8.18 -6.14
N LEU A 38 -23.36 -8.36 -4.86
CA LEU A 38 -22.56 -7.41 -4.10
C LEU A 38 -21.22 -7.14 -4.78
N PHE A 39 -20.58 -8.15 -5.37
CA PHE A 39 -19.31 -8.00 -6.08
C PHE A 39 -19.42 -7.06 -7.29
N ALA A 40 -20.51 -7.12 -8.06
CA ALA A 40 -20.75 -6.19 -9.16
C ALA A 40 -20.89 -4.73 -8.67
N ILE A 41 -21.57 -4.53 -7.52
CA ILE A 41 -21.69 -3.22 -6.88
C ILE A 41 -20.32 -2.69 -6.44
N VAL A 42 -19.45 -3.57 -5.90
CA VAL A 42 -18.06 -3.22 -5.55
C VAL A 42 -17.29 -2.71 -6.76
N LEU A 43 -17.37 -3.42 -7.89
CA LEU A 43 -16.68 -3.03 -9.12
C LEU A 43 -17.15 -1.68 -9.64
N ILE A 44 -18.46 -1.41 -9.59
CA ILE A 44 -19.04 -0.12 -9.99
C ILE A 44 -18.56 0.99 -9.06
N LEU A 45 -18.53 0.76 -7.74
CA LEU A 45 -18.06 1.75 -6.77
C LEU A 45 -16.56 2.05 -6.93
N LEU A 46 -15.72 1.02 -7.14
CA LEU A 46 -14.29 1.19 -7.41
C LEU A 46 -14.03 1.89 -8.75
N GLY A 47 -14.77 1.51 -9.79
CA GLY A 47 -14.73 2.17 -11.10
C GLY A 47 -15.15 3.64 -11.01
N SER A 48 -16.18 3.95 -10.23
CA SER A 48 -16.62 5.33 -9.99
C SER A 48 -15.56 6.14 -9.23
N LEU A 49 -14.89 5.54 -8.22
CA LEU A 49 -13.78 6.18 -7.51
C LEU A 49 -12.65 6.54 -8.48
N LEU A 50 -12.26 5.60 -9.35
CA LEU A 50 -11.23 5.83 -10.37
C LEU A 50 -11.66 6.90 -11.38
N TYR A 51 -12.88 6.82 -11.92
CA TYR A 51 -13.41 7.76 -12.90
C TYR A 51 -13.51 9.20 -12.34
N TYR A 52 -14.18 9.37 -11.20
CA TYR A 52 -14.29 10.67 -10.53
C TYR A 52 -12.92 11.23 -10.15
N SER A 53 -12.00 10.34 -9.77
CA SER A 53 -10.66 10.76 -9.45
C SER A 53 -9.94 11.28 -10.68
N ILE A 54 -9.92 10.58 -11.82
CA ILE A 54 -9.26 11.06 -13.05
C ILE A 54 -9.86 12.41 -13.47
N TYR A 55 -11.19 12.51 -13.49
CA TYR A 55 -11.92 13.67 -14.02
C TYR A 55 -11.94 14.90 -13.09
N SER A 56 -11.74 14.72 -11.77
CA SER A 56 -11.69 15.85 -10.82
C SER A 56 -10.38 16.63 -10.96
N ASN A 57 -10.31 17.53 -11.94
CA ASN A 57 -9.24 18.50 -12.12
C ASN A 57 -9.47 19.69 -11.17
N LYS A 58 -8.80 19.67 -10.00
CA LYS A 58 -8.63 20.88 -9.20
C LYS A 58 -7.14 21.18 -9.10
N ASN A 59 -6.81 22.47 -9.18
CA ASN A 59 -5.48 23.02 -8.92
C ASN A 59 -5.08 22.77 -7.47
N ILE A 60 -4.70 21.53 -7.16
CA ILE A 60 -4.08 21.18 -5.89
C ILE A 60 -2.62 21.62 -6.02
N SER A 61 -2.17 22.56 -5.18
CA SER A 61 -0.78 22.97 -5.17
C SER A 61 0.13 21.75 -4.96
N ASN A 62 1.11 21.58 -5.84
CA ASN A 62 1.86 20.32 -5.99
C ASN A 62 2.98 20.15 -4.96
N GLU A 63 3.32 21.18 -4.19
CA GLU A 63 4.39 21.07 -3.21
C GLU A 63 3.94 20.21 -2.01
N LEU A 64 4.56 19.05 -1.88
CA LEU A 64 4.62 18.28 -0.64
C LEU A 64 5.99 18.53 -0.03
N LYS A 65 6.04 19.09 1.18
CA LYS A 65 7.29 19.24 1.93
C LYS A 65 7.36 18.16 3.00
N LEU A 66 8.51 17.52 3.11
CA LEU A 66 8.78 16.58 4.19
C LEU A 66 8.77 17.32 5.53
N ARG A 67 8.00 16.81 6.49
CA ARG A 67 7.84 17.38 7.84
C ARG A 67 8.15 16.32 8.88
N LYS A 68 8.53 16.75 10.07
CA LYS A 68 8.65 15.86 11.23
C LYS A 68 7.30 15.21 11.50
N ASN A 69 7.25 13.88 11.49
CA ASN A 69 6.05 13.12 11.82
C ASN A 69 6.43 11.84 12.56
N PHE A 70 6.19 11.84 13.87
CA PHE A 70 6.55 10.73 14.76
C PHE A 70 5.80 9.44 14.44
N PHE A 71 4.52 9.52 14.07
CA PHE A 71 3.72 8.35 13.70
C PHE A 71 4.21 7.70 12.41
N LEU A 72 4.53 8.51 11.39
CA LEU A 72 5.11 7.99 10.14
C LEU A 72 6.50 7.40 10.38
N SER A 73 7.31 7.99 11.25
CA SER A 73 8.62 7.44 11.63
C SER A 73 8.49 6.09 12.34
N THR A 74 7.64 6.00 13.36
CA THR A 74 7.44 4.75 14.13
C THR A 74 6.91 3.62 13.25
N ILE A 75 5.90 3.88 12.41
CA ILE A 75 5.37 2.85 11.51
C ILE A 75 6.38 2.44 10.44
N SER A 76 7.18 3.38 9.94
CA SER A 76 8.29 3.05 9.04
C SER A 76 9.34 2.16 9.73
N ALA A 77 9.62 2.39 11.02
CA ALA A 77 10.52 1.53 11.80
C ALA A 77 9.92 0.12 12.01
N VAL A 78 8.61 0.01 12.24
CA VAL A 78 7.92 -1.30 12.31
C VAL A 78 8.00 -2.01 10.97
N LEU A 79 7.78 -1.31 9.85
CA LEU A 79 7.94 -1.88 8.51
C LEU A 79 9.36 -2.37 8.26
N CYS A 80 10.37 -1.60 8.67
CA CYS A 80 11.77 -2.03 8.63
C CYS A 80 11.95 -3.37 9.34
N ALA A 81 11.47 -3.51 10.58
CA ALA A 81 11.58 -4.75 11.33
C ALA A 81 10.84 -5.91 10.66
N LEU A 82 9.62 -5.68 10.15
CA LEU A 82 8.83 -6.71 9.48
C LEU A 82 9.50 -7.21 8.19
N PHE A 83 10.02 -6.31 7.35
CA PHE A 83 10.75 -6.69 6.15
C PHE A 83 12.06 -7.43 6.45
N PHE A 84 12.75 -7.06 7.54
CA PHE A 84 13.89 -7.82 8.03
C PHE A 84 13.51 -9.22 8.51
N ILE A 85 12.37 -9.37 9.19
CA ILE A 85 11.86 -10.69 9.57
C ILE A 85 11.45 -11.49 8.32
N CYS A 86 10.81 -10.87 7.33
CA CYS A 86 10.47 -11.53 6.06
C CYS A 86 11.71 -12.11 5.38
N SER A 87 12.81 -11.35 5.29
CA SER A 87 14.04 -11.85 4.68
C SER A 87 14.53 -13.11 5.39
N PHE A 88 14.60 -13.11 6.72
CA PHE A 88 15.02 -14.29 7.49
C PHE A 88 14.13 -15.52 7.21
N ASN A 89 12.81 -15.34 7.06
CA ASN A 89 11.91 -16.44 6.73
C ASN A 89 12.10 -16.95 5.29
N TYR A 90 12.33 -16.07 4.31
CA TYR A 90 12.69 -16.48 2.95
C TYR A 90 14.00 -17.30 2.91
N PHE A 91 14.95 -17.01 3.79
CA PHE A 91 16.22 -17.75 3.87
C PHE A 91 16.08 -19.12 4.54
N THR A 92 15.23 -19.21 5.55
CA THR A 92 15.09 -20.42 6.38
C THR A 92 14.07 -21.42 5.85
N ASP A 93 13.04 -20.95 5.14
CA ASP A 93 11.95 -21.79 4.64
C ASP A 93 12.21 -22.28 3.21
N LYS A 94 13.20 -23.17 3.05
CA LYS A 94 13.64 -23.69 1.74
C LYS A 94 12.68 -24.69 1.09
N LYS A 95 11.60 -25.09 1.76
CA LYS A 95 10.76 -26.24 1.36
C LYS A 95 9.61 -25.90 0.40
N ILE A 96 9.42 -24.64 0.04
CA ILE A 96 8.15 -24.16 -0.55
C ILE A 96 8.29 -23.72 -2.02
N TYR A 97 9.51 -23.53 -2.53
CA TYR A 97 9.70 -22.86 -3.82
C TYR A 97 10.08 -23.82 -4.94
N SER A 98 9.30 -23.79 -6.02
CA SER A 98 9.59 -24.52 -7.26
C SER A 98 10.76 -23.92 -8.06
N PHE A 99 11.12 -22.66 -7.77
CA PHE A 99 12.26 -21.97 -8.37
C PHE A 99 13.28 -21.59 -7.30
N GLU A 100 14.43 -22.27 -7.28
CA GLU A 100 15.45 -22.17 -6.22
C GLU A 100 16.01 -20.75 -6.03
N LEU A 101 15.98 -19.91 -7.06
CA LEU A 101 16.51 -18.55 -7.02
C LEU A 101 15.50 -17.53 -6.44
N GLN A 102 14.20 -17.83 -6.45
CA GLN A 102 13.16 -16.91 -5.94
C GLN A 102 13.38 -16.52 -4.47
N PRO A 103 13.63 -17.45 -3.53
CA PRO A 103 13.84 -17.12 -2.12
C PRO A 103 15.07 -16.23 -1.91
N LEU A 104 16.13 -16.46 -2.69
CA LEU A 104 17.36 -15.69 -2.61
C LEU A 104 17.16 -14.25 -3.11
N ILE A 105 16.47 -14.08 -4.25
CA ILE A 105 16.12 -12.75 -4.76
C ILE A 105 15.20 -12.02 -3.77
N MET A 106 14.19 -12.70 -3.25
CA MET A 106 13.28 -12.12 -2.26
C MET A 106 13.99 -11.78 -0.94
N PHE A 107 14.95 -12.58 -0.49
CA PHE A 107 15.78 -12.28 0.68
C PHE A 107 16.52 -10.94 0.51
N PHE A 108 17.26 -10.78 -0.59
CA PHE A 108 18.03 -9.55 -0.83
C PHE A 108 17.12 -8.34 -1.01
N LEU A 109 16.01 -8.47 -1.74
CA LEU A 109 15.05 -7.39 -1.90
C LEU A 109 14.43 -6.97 -0.56
N ASN A 110 14.04 -7.91 0.30
CA ASN A 110 13.47 -7.59 1.62
C ASN A 110 14.48 -6.88 2.52
N ILE A 111 15.77 -7.24 2.46
CA ILE A 111 16.84 -6.49 3.17
C ILE A 111 16.93 -5.06 2.65
N LEU A 112 16.97 -4.88 1.33
CA LEU A 112 17.04 -3.55 0.74
C LEU A 112 15.81 -2.70 1.09
N VAL A 113 14.61 -3.29 1.07
CA VAL A 113 13.37 -2.64 1.50
C VAL A 113 13.42 -2.27 2.99
N SER A 114 13.95 -3.15 3.85
CA SER A 114 14.18 -2.87 5.26
C SER A 114 15.07 -1.63 5.43
N VAL A 115 16.20 -1.56 4.71
CA VAL A 115 17.10 -0.40 4.73
C VAL A 115 16.36 0.87 4.26
N SER A 116 15.56 0.77 3.20
CA SER A 116 14.74 1.89 2.73
C SER A 116 13.81 2.44 3.82
N PHE A 117 13.14 1.56 4.57
CA PHE A 117 12.23 1.98 5.64
C PHE A 117 12.96 2.53 6.87
N ALA A 118 14.18 2.08 7.16
CA ALA A 118 15.04 2.71 8.16
C ALA A 118 15.38 4.17 7.78
N ILE A 119 15.73 4.40 6.50
CA ILE A 119 16.03 5.74 5.96
C ILE A 119 14.77 6.62 5.96
N ILE A 120 13.62 6.09 5.55
CA ILE A 120 12.33 6.78 5.58
C ILE A 120 11.98 7.18 7.02
N SER A 121 12.15 6.26 7.98
CA SER A 121 11.91 6.54 9.40
C SER A 121 12.79 7.68 9.91
N ALA A 122 14.10 7.63 9.65
CA ALA A 122 15.04 8.68 10.04
C ALA A 122 14.71 10.04 9.39
N SER A 123 14.22 10.02 8.16
CA SER A 123 13.77 11.22 7.44
C SER A 123 12.54 11.83 8.12
N TYR A 124 11.51 11.04 8.44
CA TYR A 124 10.34 11.52 9.17
C TYR A 124 10.62 11.94 10.61
N PHE A 125 11.59 11.31 11.28
CA PHE A 125 12.00 11.72 12.63
C PHE A 125 12.71 13.07 12.61
N SER A 126 13.65 13.25 11.68
CA SER A 126 14.44 14.48 11.59
C SER A 126 13.74 15.63 10.87
N GLY A 127 12.74 15.34 10.03
CA GLY A 127 12.06 16.31 9.19
C GLY A 127 12.95 16.90 8.10
N LYS A 128 14.09 16.28 7.82
CA LYS A 128 15.02 16.65 6.75
C LYS A 128 15.32 15.40 5.92
N SER A 129 15.46 15.56 4.62
CA SER A 129 16.05 14.52 3.78
C SER A 129 17.56 14.47 4.08
N LYS A 130 17.98 13.60 5.00
CA LYS A 130 19.37 13.53 5.45
C LYS A 130 20.36 12.98 4.41
N PHE A 131 19.89 12.53 3.25
CA PHE A 131 20.72 11.94 2.20
C PHE A 131 20.24 12.38 0.81
N ASN A 132 20.91 13.36 0.21
CA ASN A 132 20.61 13.79 -1.16
C ASN A 132 21.14 12.76 -2.18
N GLY A 133 20.38 12.47 -3.23
CA GLY A 133 20.76 11.55 -4.31
C GLY A 133 20.47 10.07 -4.01
N ALA A 134 21.07 9.48 -2.97
CA ALA A 134 20.89 8.05 -2.64
C ALA A 134 19.45 7.70 -2.19
N ASN A 135 18.74 8.66 -1.58
CA ASN A 135 17.36 8.46 -1.13
C ASN A 135 16.38 8.14 -2.26
N SER A 136 16.60 8.63 -3.48
CA SER A 136 15.67 8.38 -4.59
C SER A 136 15.63 6.91 -4.98
N PHE A 137 16.80 6.27 -5.02
CA PHE A 137 16.93 4.85 -5.32
C PHE A 137 16.36 4.00 -4.18
N PHE A 138 16.80 4.19 -2.94
CA PHE A 138 16.35 3.38 -1.81
C PHE A 138 14.83 3.49 -1.59
N VAL A 139 14.25 4.68 -1.67
CA VAL A 139 12.80 4.86 -1.50
C VAL A 139 12.00 4.22 -2.65
N PHE A 140 12.62 3.91 -3.79
CA PHE A 140 11.99 3.22 -4.92
C PHE A 140 12.01 1.69 -4.81
N ILE A 141 12.96 1.12 -4.04
CA ILE A 141 13.12 -0.33 -3.86
C ILE A 141 11.83 -1.04 -3.42
N PRO A 142 11.01 -0.52 -2.48
CA PRO A 142 9.74 -1.15 -2.14
C PRO A 142 8.83 -1.38 -3.36
N SER A 143 8.77 -0.42 -4.28
CA SER A 143 7.99 -0.56 -5.52
C SER A 143 8.53 -1.70 -6.39
N ILE A 144 9.85 -1.76 -6.57
CA ILE A 144 10.51 -2.83 -7.34
C ILE A 144 10.21 -4.20 -6.73
N MET A 145 10.29 -4.35 -5.41
CA MET A 145 10.02 -5.63 -4.74
C MET A 145 8.59 -6.13 -5.03
N TYR A 146 7.59 -5.25 -4.95
CA TYR A 146 6.21 -5.64 -5.26
C TYR A 146 6.00 -5.96 -6.76
N ILE A 147 6.70 -5.29 -7.67
CA ILE A 147 6.70 -5.64 -9.10
C ILE A 147 7.32 -7.03 -9.33
N ILE A 148 8.48 -7.29 -8.72
CA ILE A 148 9.18 -8.58 -8.82
C ILE A 148 8.31 -9.70 -8.22
N ASN A 149 7.60 -9.44 -7.12
CA ASN A 149 6.62 -10.38 -6.56
C ASN A 149 5.52 -10.76 -7.56
N ILE A 150 5.03 -9.80 -8.35
CA ILE A 150 4.02 -10.07 -9.40
C ILE A 150 4.66 -10.90 -10.52
N ILE A 151 5.88 -10.57 -10.94
CA ILE A 151 6.60 -11.32 -11.99
C ILE A 151 6.82 -12.77 -11.54
N PHE A 152 7.35 -13.00 -10.34
CA PHE A 152 7.54 -14.35 -9.83
C PHE A 152 6.22 -15.10 -9.73
N PHE A 153 5.16 -14.44 -9.29
CA PHE A 153 3.85 -15.04 -9.25
C PHE A 153 3.39 -15.49 -10.64
N VAL A 154 3.48 -14.64 -11.67
CA VAL A 154 3.13 -15.00 -13.07
C VAL A 154 4.01 -16.14 -13.61
N LEU A 155 5.30 -16.16 -13.26
CA LEU A 155 6.24 -17.18 -13.73
C LEU A 155 6.08 -18.53 -13.02
N VAL A 156 5.65 -18.54 -11.77
CA VAL A 156 5.66 -19.73 -10.89
C VAL A 156 4.29 -20.42 -10.83
N THR A 157 3.18 -19.67 -10.87
CA THR A 157 1.86 -20.29 -10.77
C THR A 157 1.35 -20.75 -12.13
N SER A 158 1.23 -22.07 -12.31
CA SER A 158 0.45 -22.71 -13.40
C SER A 158 -1.07 -22.69 -13.16
N GLY A 159 -1.51 -22.11 -12.04
CA GLY A 159 -2.91 -22.06 -11.59
C GLY A 159 -3.60 -20.71 -11.83
N LYS A 160 -4.90 -20.64 -11.51
CA LYS A 160 -5.67 -19.38 -11.56
C LYS A 160 -5.15 -18.43 -10.48
N PRO A 161 -4.73 -17.21 -10.85
CA PRO A 161 -4.12 -16.30 -9.89
C PRO A 161 -5.14 -15.78 -8.86
N ASN A 162 -4.72 -15.66 -7.60
CA ASN A 162 -5.50 -14.92 -6.61
C ASN A 162 -5.52 -13.43 -6.99
N GLN A 163 -6.65 -13.00 -7.55
CA GLN A 163 -6.82 -11.67 -8.12
C GLN A 163 -6.65 -10.56 -7.07
N TYR A 164 -7.00 -10.82 -5.81
CA TYR A 164 -6.85 -9.84 -4.73
C TYR A 164 -5.39 -9.63 -4.33
N ASP A 165 -4.59 -10.70 -4.30
CA ASP A 165 -3.16 -10.63 -4.00
C ASP A 165 -2.40 -9.85 -5.10
N VAL A 166 -2.66 -10.17 -6.37
CA VAL A 166 -2.09 -9.44 -7.51
C VAL A 166 -2.51 -7.97 -7.49
N ALA A 167 -3.80 -7.69 -7.29
CA ALA A 167 -4.30 -6.33 -7.21
C ALA A 167 -3.66 -5.55 -6.05
N LEU A 168 -3.51 -6.18 -4.88
CA LEU A 168 -2.88 -5.58 -3.72
C LEU A 168 -1.41 -5.21 -4.00
N LYS A 169 -0.63 -6.14 -4.54
CA LYS A 169 0.78 -5.92 -4.90
C LYS A 169 0.92 -4.78 -5.91
N CYS A 170 0.05 -4.71 -6.92
CA CYS A 170 0.01 -3.61 -7.89
C CYS A 170 -0.28 -2.27 -7.22
N LEU A 171 -1.29 -2.21 -6.37
CA LEU A 171 -1.72 -1.00 -5.68
C LEU A 171 -0.65 -0.49 -4.70
N ILE A 172 -0.07 -1.39 -3.90
CA ILE A 172 1.05 -1.07 -3.00
C ILE A 172 2.25 -0.53 -3.80
N SER A 173 2.61 -1.18 -4.90
CA SER A 173 3.68 -0.71 -5.78
C SER A 173 3.42 0.71 -6.30
N MET A 174 2.19 1.01 -6.72
CA MET A 174 1.82 2.35 -7.18
C MET A 174 1.88 3.38 -6.03
N VAL A 175 1.42 3.03 -4.83
CA VAL A 175 1.56 3.91 -3.65
C VAL A 175 3.02 4.22 -3.39
N PHE A 176 3.90 3.22 -3.38
CA PHE A 176 5.31 3.46 -3.14
C PHE A 176 5.96 4.27 -4.26
N LEU A 177 5.65 3.98 -5.52
CA LEU A 177 6.15 4.73 -6.68
C LEU A 177 5.80 6.22 -6.57
N TYR A 178 4.54 6.56 -6.27
CA TYR A 178 4.18 7.96 -6.08
C TYR A 178 4.70 8.54 -4.76
N SER A 179 4.91 7.71 -3.73
CA SER A 179 5.52 8.16 -2.48
C SER A 179 6.98 8.52 -2.67
N THR A 180 7.71 7.87 -3.59
CA THR A 180 9.11 8.23 -3.87
C THR A 180 9.24 9.67 -4.33
N GLN A 181 8.28 10.16 -5.09
CA GLN A 181 8.25 11.53 -5.59
C GLN A 181 8.04 12.55 -4.45
N PHE A 182 7.54 12.13 -3.28
CA PHE A 182 7.55 12.92 -2.04
C PHE A 182 8.96 13.21 -1.52
N PHE A 183 9.87 12.25 -1.66
CA PHE A 183 11.23 12.33 -1.10
C PHE A 183 12.25 12.91 -2.10
N VAL A 184 11.95 12.89 -3.39
CA VAL A 184 12.88 13.30 -4.46
C VAL A 184 12.68 14.76 -4.92
N ASN A 185 11.70 15.49 -4.35
CA ASN A 185 11.38 16.89 -4.71
C ASN A 185 11.15 17.14 -6.22
N SER A 186 10.87 16.10 -7.02
CA SER A 186 10.57 16.23 -8.45
C SER A 186 9.06 16.37 -8.65
N THR A 187 8.57 17.62 -8.69
CA THR A 187 7.13 17.89 -8.75
C THR A 187 6.57 17.77 -10.17
N LYS A 188 5.92 16.64 -10.48
CA LYS A 188 4.91 16.58 -11.56
C LYS A 188 3.53 16.95 -11.02
N LYS A 189 2.65 17.43 -11.91
CA LYS A 189 1.22 17.66 -11.58
C LYS A 189 0.58 16.34 -11.11
N ASN A 190 -0.28 16.39 -10.08
CA ASN A 190 -1.18 15.31 -9.60
C ASN A 190 -0.64 14.22 -8.64
N ILE A 191 0.56 14.33 -8.08
CA ILE A 191 1.12 13.30 -7.18
C ILE A 191 0.26 13.07 -5.92
N LYS A 192 -0.11 14.15 -5.21
CA LYS A 192 -1.00 14.11 -4.04
C LYS A 192 -2.30 13.36 -4.33
N LYS A 193 -2.85 13.58 -5.53
CA LYS A 193 -4.11 13.01 -5.99
C LYS A 193 -3.96 11.52 -6.25
N MET A 194 -2.91 11.11 -6.97
CA MET A 194 -2.61 9.69 -7.21
C MET A 194 -2.33 8.94 -5.91
N LEU A 195 -1.56 9.51 -4.98
CA LEU A 195 -1.34 8.93 -3.64
C LEU A 195 -2.63 8.74 -2.86
N LEU A 196 -3.55 9.70 -2.91
CA LEU A 196 -4.86 9.56 -2.26
C LEU A 196 -5.66 8.41 -2.88
N ILE A 197 -5.69 8.29 -4.21
CA ILE A 197 -6.49 7.29 -4.92
C ILE A 197 -5.93 5.89 -4.69
N PHE A 198 -4.68 5.68 -5.10
CA PHE A 198 -4.02 4.38 -4.96
C PHE A 198 -3.90 3.98 -3.50
N GLY A 199 -3.72 4.95 -2.59
CA GLY A 199 -3.68 4.66 -1.17
C GLY A 199 -5.03 4.23 -0.59
N MET A 200 -6.14 4.87 -0.98
CA MET A 200 -7.48 4.43 -0.57
C MET A 200 -7.79 3.02 -1.11
N LEU A 201 -7.48 2.76 -2.38
CA LEU A 201 -7.64 1.43 -2.98
C LEU A 201 -6.78 0.37 -2.29
N THR A 202 -5.52 0.70 -1.97
CA THR A 202 -4.61 -0.18 -1.23
C THR A 202 -5.18 -0.55 0.13
N ILE A 203 -5.72 0.42 0.87
CA ILE A 203 -6.34 0.16 2.18
C ILE A 203 -7.51 -0.82 2.02
N LEU A 204 -8.40 -0.57 1.06
CA LEU A 204 -9.58 -1.41 0.85
C LEU A 204 -9.20 -2.84 0.47
N VAL A 205 -8.31 -3.01 -0.51
CA VAL A 205 -7.90 -4.35 -0.98
C VAL A 205 -7.07 -5.07 0.07
N SER A 206 -6.20 -4.37 0.81
CA SER A 206 -5.41 -4.95 1.91
C SER A 206 -6.31 -5.53 2.99
N LEU A 207 -7.35 -4.79 3.41
CA LEU A 207 -8.30 -5.29 4.40
C LEU A 207 -9.14 -6.46 3.86
N MET A 208 -9.58 -6.40 2.60
CA MET A 208 -10.34 -7.50 1.96
C MET A 208 -9.52 -8.77 1.74
N HIS A 209 -8.20 -8.66 1.59
CA HIS A 209 -7.31 -9.81 1.37
C HIS A 209 -6.75 -10.35 2.68
N ASN A 210 -6.11 -9.50 3.48
CA ASN A 210 -5.27 -9.91 4.60
C ASN A 210 -6.07 -10.25 5.85
N ILE A 211 -7.20 -9.57 6.13
CA ILE A 211 -8.02 -9.91 7.32
C ILE A 211 -8.60 -11.32 7.20
N PRO A 212 -9.25 -11.71 6.08
CA PRO A 212 -9.71 -13.08 5.91
C PRO A 212 -8.62 -14.14 6.09
N ASN A 213 -7.43 -13.91 5.51
CA ASN A 213 -6.29 -14.82 5.67
C ASN A 213 -5.84 -14.94 7.13
N LEU A 214 -5.79 -13.83 7.87
CA LEU A 214 -5.41 -13.86 9.29
C LEU A 214 -6.46 -14.54 10.18
N ILE A 215 -7.74 -14.45 9.83
CA ILE A 215 -8.80 -15.17 10.58
C ILE A 215 -8.60 -16.69 10.43
N SER A 216 -8.10 -17.17 9.28
CA SER A 216 -7.74 -18.57 9.05
C SER A 216 -6.31 -18.93 9.51
N TYR A 217 -5.74 -18.21 10.49
CA TYR A 217 -4.32 -18.35 10.91
C TYR A 217 -3.82 -19.78 11.18
N LYS A 218 -4.71 -20.71 11.58
CA LYS A 218 -4.34 -22.11 11.86
C LYS A 218 -3.85 -22.87 10.63
N SER A 219 -4.14 -22.40 9.41
CA SER A 219 -3.71 -23.02 8.16
C SER A 219 -2.60 -22.26 7.43
N LEU A 220 -2.10 -21.16 7.98
CA LEU A 220 -1.07 -20.33 7.32
C LEU A 220 0.33 -20.80 7.66
N SER A 221 1.23 -20.78 6.67
CA SER A 221 2.66 -20.91 6.93
C SER A 221 3.16 -19.71 7.74
N ARG A 222 4.30 -19.87 8.43
CA ARG A 222 4.92 -18.77 9.18
C ARG A 222 5.24 -17.58 8.29
N LEU A 223 5.70 -17.83 7.07
CA LEU A 223 5.99 -16.79 6.10
C LEU A 223 4.72 -16.06 5.67
N ASP A 224 3.64 -16.79 5.36
CA ASP A 224 2.38 -16.17 4.93
C ASP A 224 1.80 -15.28 6.04
N LEU A 225 1.87 -15.71 7.29
CA LEU A 225 1.44 -14.90 8.44
C LEU A 225 2.18 -13.55 8.47
N ILE A 226 3.51 -13.59 8.31
CA ILE A 226 4.37 -12.41 8.38
C ILE A 226 4.16 -11.50 7.17
N LEU A 227 3.94 -12.06 5.98
CA LEU A 227 3.58 -11.29 4.78
C LEU A 227 2.24 -10.56 4.96
N ASN A 228 1.20 -11.25 5.43
CA ASN A 228 -0.11 -10.62 5.71
C ASN A 228 0.01 -9.48 6.75
N LEU A 229 0.78 -9.68 7.82
CA LEU A 229 1.05 -8.64 8.83
C LEU A 229 1.83 -7.46 8.25
N THR A 230 2.80 -7.73 7.37
CA THR A 230 3.60 -6.71 6.69
C THR A 230 2.71 -5.85 5.80
N GLU A 231 1.84 -6.46 5.01
CA GLU A 231 0.93 -5.75 4.11
C GLU A 231 -0.18 -4.96 4.83
N LEU A 232 -0.64 -5.44 5.99
CA LEU A 232 -1.50 -4.63 6.86
C LEU A 232 -0.76 -3.44 7.47
N THR A 233 0.50 -3.62 7.83
CA THR A 233 1.33 -2.51 8.31
C THR A 233 1.60 -1.49 7.20
N VAL A 234 1.78 -1.95 5.96
CA VAL A 234 1.84 -1.07 4.77
C VAL A 234 0.53 -0.31 4.59
N CYS A 235 -0.62 -0.97 4.77
CA CYS A 235 -1.93 -0.32 4.75
C CYS A 235 -2.04 0.80 5.81
N LEU A 236 -1.60 0.54 7.04
CA LEU A 236 -1.54 1.57 8.09
C LEU A 236 -0.62 2.73 7.70
N TYR A 237 0.59 2.44 7.22
CA TYR A 237 1.53 3.45 6.71
C TYR A 237 0.91 4.34 5.63
N THR A 238 0.23 3.72 4.64
CA THR A 238 -0.50 4.42 3.59
C THR A 238 -1.61 5.31 4.14
N ALA A 239 -2.36 4.84 5.15
CA ALA A 239 -3.39 5.65 5.80
C ALA A 239 -2.80 6.90 6.46
N PHE A 240 -1.66 6.78 7.14
CA PHE A 240 -0.98 7.94 7.74
C PHE A 240 -0.42 8.91 6.69
N ILE A 241 0.09 8.42 5.56
CA ILE A 241 0.48 9.28 4.43
C ILE A 241 -0.74 10.08 3.94
N ILE A 242 -1.88 9.42 3.73
CA ILE A 242 -3.11 10.07 3.28
C ILE A 242 -3.55 11.16 4.28
N LEU A 243 -3.50 10.87 5.58
CA LEU A 243 -3.83 11.83 6.62
C LEU A 243 -2.88 13.05 6.61
N GLU A 244 -1.58 12.83 6.42
CA GLU A 244 -0.58 13.90 6.35
C GLU A 244 -0.77 14.78 5.10
N ILE A 245 -1.02 14.16 3.94
CA ILE A 245 -1.36 14.89 2.70
C ILE A 245 -2.59 15.78 2.94
N ARG A 246 -3.61 15.26 3.63
CA ARG A 246 -4.82 16.03 3.96
C ARG A 246 -4.55 17.20 4.91
N LYS A 247 -3.78 17.00 5.99
CA LYS A 247 -3.40 18.08 6.91
C LYS A 247 -2.73 19.24 6.18
N ASN A 248 -1.87 18.93 5.21
CA ASN A 248 -1.19 19.93 4.39
C ASN A 248 -2.13 20.66 3.42
N LEU A 249 -3.20 20.03 2.93
CA LEU A 249 -4.21 20.69 2.11
C LEU A 249 -5.04 21.70 2.90
N PHE A 250 -5.44 21.36 4.13
CA PHE A 250 -6.27 22.26 4.95
C PHE A 250 -5.48 23.48 5.47
N LYS A 251 -4.22 23.31 5.88
CA LYS A 251 -3.40 24.43 6.37
C LYS A 251 -3.14 25.52 5.31
N ASN A 252 -3.06 25.16 4.04
CA ASN A 252 -2.86 26.13 2.96
C ASN A 252 -4.13 26.93 2.62
N HIS A 253 -5.31 26.49 3.06
CA HIS A 253 -6.57 27.21 2.87
C HIS A 253 -6.90 28.15 4.04
N THR A 254 -6.29 27.97 5.21
CA THR A 254 -6.51 28.84 6.39
C THR A 254 -5.58 30.05 6.46
N THR A 255 -4.60 30.16 5.57
CA THR A 255 -3.66 31.31 5.49
C THR A 255 -4.08 32.38 4.48
N ILE A 256 -5.36 32.36 4.04
CA ILE A 256 -5.97 33.39 3.20
C ILE A 256 -7.16 33.95 3.98
N ILE A 257 -6.88 34.65 5.08
CA ILE A 257 -7.77 35.63 5.71
C ILE A 257 -6.86 36.76 6.20
#